data_AF-A0A2V6FIV4-F1
#
_entry.id   AF-A0A2V6FIV4-F1
#
_cell.length_a   1.000
_cell.length_b   1.000
_cell.length_c   1.000
_cell.angle_alpha   90.00
_cell.angle_beta   90.00
_cell.angle_gamma   90.00
#
_symmetry.space_group_name_H-M   'P 1'
#
loop_
_entity.id
_entity.type
_entity.pdbx_description
1 polymer ?
#
loop_
_entity_poly.entity_id
_entity_poly.type
_entity_poly.pdbx_seq_one_letter_code
_entity_poly.pdbx_strand_id
1 'polypeptide(L)' 'MILPVVKYGHPILRQKGARVEKITPAIKKLIEDMLETMHAAAGVGLAAQQVGHALQLTVIDVREARD' A
#
# COMPACT_ATOMS: atom_id res chain seq x y z
N MET A 1 1.42 -11.16 3.35
CA MET A 1 0.70 -11.73 2.20
C MET A 1 0.78 -10.73 1.07
N ILE A 2 1.03 -11.20 -0.16
CA ILE A 2 1.01 -10.34 -1.35
C ILE A 2 -0.44 -10.01 -1.72
N LEU A 3 -0.74 -8.72 -1.82
CA LEU A 3 -2.04 -8.17 -2.21
C LEU A 3 -2.10 -7.91 -3.72
N PRO A 4 -3.27 -8.06 -4.36
CA PRO A 4 -3.42 -7.73 -5.78
C PRO A 4 -3.28 -6.22 -6.00
N VAL A 5 -2.36 -5.83 -6.90
CA VAL A 5 -2.17 -4.44 -7.28
C VAL A 5 -3.13 -4.06 -8.41
N VAL A 6 -4.08 -3.17 -8.13
CA VAL A 6 -5.02 -2.66 -9.13
C VAL A 6 -4.30 -1.81 -10.18
N LYS A 7 -4.80 -1.83 -11.42
CA LYS A 7 -4.22 -1.12 -12.55
C LYS A 7 -5.01 0.14 -12.91
N TYR A 8 -4.42 0.96 -13.78
CA TYR A 8 -5.05 2.16 -14.31
C TYR A 8 -6.48 1.89 -14.80
N GLY A 9 -7.39 2.83 -14.53
CA GLY A 9 -8.82 2.70 -14.81
C GLY A 9 -9.65 2.16 -13.64
N HIS A 10 -9.04 1.53 -12.63
CA HIS A 10 -9.77 1.11 -11.44
C HIS A 10 -10.27 2.33 -10.63
N PRO A 11 -11.57 2.45 -10.32
CA PRO A 11 -12.15 3.65 -9.73
C PRO A 11 -11.56 4.01 -8.36
N ILE A 12 -11.09 3.01 -7.60
CA ILE A 12 -10.46 3.24 -6.29
C ILE A 12 -9.22 4.14 -6.35
N LEU A 13 -8.51 4.17 -7.48
CA LEU A 13 -7.34 5.02 -7.68
C LEU A 13 -7.70 6.52 -7.70
N ARG A 14 -8.98 6.85 -7.83
CA ARG A 14 -9.52 8.22 -7.76
C ARG A 14 -10.27 8.51 -6.46
N GLN A 15 -10.48 7.51 -5.61
CA GLN A 15 -11.21 7.68 -4.35
C GLN A 15 -10.34 8.39 -3.32
N LYS A 16 -10.94 9.37 -2.63
CA LYS A 16 -10.30 10.04 -1.50
C LYS A 16 -10.15 9.05 -0.35
N GLY A 17 -8.93 8.93 0.17
CA GLY A 17 -8.66 8.08 1.32
C GLY A 17 -9.35 8.57 2.59
N ALA A 18 -9.93 7.66 3.36
CA ALA A 18 -10.37 7.94 4.72
C ALA A 18 -9.17 8.12 5.66
N ARG A 19 -9.28 9.04 6.62
CA ARG A 19 -8.23 9.29 7.61
C ARG A 19 -8.08 8.08 8.53
N VAL A 20 -6.84 7.68 8.80
CA VAL A 20 -6.54 6.64 9.78
C VAL A 20 -6.43 7.30 11.16
N GLU A 21 -7.44 7.13 12.01
CA GLU A 21 -7.47 7.75 13.34
C GLU A 21 -6.62 7.00 14.38
N LYS A 22 -6.47 5.69 14.23
CA LYS A 22 -5.73 4.82 15.16
C LYS A 22 -5.00 3.72 14.41
N ILE A 23 -3.78 3.42 14.86
CA ILE A 23 -3.00 2.28 14.35
C ILE A 23 -3.42 1.01 15.09
N THR A 24 -4.46 0.35 14.57
CA THR A 24 -4.97 -0.91 15.10
C THR A 24 -4.12 -2.10 14.62
N PRO A 25 -4.27 -3.30 15.21
CA PRO A 25 -3.63 -4.50 14.69
C PRO A 25 -3.93 -4.78 13.21
N ALA A 26 -5.15 -4.46 12.73
CA ALA A 26 -5.51 -4.60 11.33
C ALA A 26 -4.75 -3.61 10.43
N ILE A 27 -4.53 -2.37 10.87
CA ILE A 27 -3.72 -1.40 10.13
C ILE A 27 -2.26 -1.83 10.09
N LYS A 28 -1.71 -2.33 11.21
CA LYS A 28 -0.34 -2.89 11.22
C LYS A 28 -0.20 -4.04 10.23
N LYS A 29 -1.19 -4.94 10.21
CA LYS A 29 -1.19 -6.07 9.28
C LYS A 29 -1.24 -5.61 7.82
N LEU A 30 -2.08 -4.62 7.51
CA LEU A 30 -2.15 -4.02 6.17
C LEU A 30 -0.82 -3.38 5.77
N ILE A 31 -0.12 -2.69 6.69
CA ILE A 31 1.21 -2.11 6.42
C ILE A 31 2.22 -3.19 6.05
N GLU A 32 2.26 -4.30 6.81
CA GLU A 32 3.15 -5.43 6.53
C GLU A 32 2.86 -6.05 5.16
N ASP A 33 1.58 -6.29 4.85
CA ASP A 33 1.16 -6.87 3.58
C ASP A 33 1.44 -5.92 2.40
N MET A 34 1.30 -4.60 2.61
CA MET A 34 1.66 -3.57 1.62
C MET A 34 3.18 -3.52 1.36
N LEU A 35 4.01 -3.63 2.39
CA LEU A 35 5.47 -3.69 2.24
C LEU A 35 5.89 -4.94 1.45
N GLU A 36 5.36 -6.11 1.82
CA GLU A 36 5.62 -7.36 1.11
C GLU A 36 5.18 -7.29 -0.37
N THR A 37 4.01 -6.70 -0.64
CA THR A 37 3.49 -6.49 -2.00
C THR A 37 4.38 -5.53 -2.79
N MET A 38 4.82 -4.43 -2.17
CA MET A 38 5.70 -3.45 -2.79
C MET A 38 7.04 -4.09 -3.17
N HIS A 39 7.64 -4.87 -2.28
CA HIS A 39 8.90 -5.59 -2.57
C HIS A 39 8.71 -6.64 -3.66
N ALA A 40 7.62 -7.42 -3.63
CA ALA A 40 7.31 -8.41 -4.67
C ALA A 40 7.09 -7.77 -6.05
N ALA A 41 6.64 -6.52 -6.09
CA ALA A 41 6.47 -5.73 -7.31
C ALA A 41 7.72 -4.93 -7.71
N ALA A 42 8.85 -5.09 -7.00
CA ALA A 42 10.08 -4.29 -7.16
C ALA A 42 9.80 -2.77 -7.13
N GLY A 43 8.84 -2.34 -6.30
CA GLY A 43 8.45 -0.94 -6.13
C GLY A 43 9.19 -0.25 -4.99
N VAL A 44 9.26 1.09 -5.07
CA VAL A 44 9.82 1.96 -4.02
C VAL A 44 8.75 2.42 -3.02
N GLY A 45 7.49 2.48 -3.46
CA GLY A 45 6.37 2.89 -2.63
C GLY A 45 5.05 2.30 -3.12
N LEU A 46 4.08 2.19 -2.20
CA LEU A 46 2.76 1.65 -2.48
C LEU A 46 1.70 2.35 -1.62
N ALA A 47 0.71 2.97 -2.26
CA ALA A 47 -0.44 3.57 -1.59
C ALA A 47 -1.55 2.53 -1.34
N ALA A 48 -2.32 2.67 -0.27
CA ALA A 48 -3.37 1.71 0.11
C ALA A 48 -4.42 1.52 -1.02
N GLN A 49 -4.71 2.55 -1.81
CA GLN A 49 -5.62 2.48 -2.95
C GLN A 49 -5.15 1.46 -3.98
N GLN A 50 -3.84 1.33 -4.20
CA GLN A 50 -3.27 0.40 -5.17
C GLN A 50 -3.52 -1.06 -4.78
N VAL A 51 -3.87 -1.34 -3.52
CA VAL A 51 -4.24 -2.67 -3.02
C VAL A 51 -5.69 -2.75 -2.57
N GLY A 52 -6.56 -1.85 -3.06
CA GLY A 52 -7.99 -1.96 -2.82
C GLY A 52 -8.51 -1.23 -1.58
N HIS A 53 -7.69 -0.44 -0.89
CA HIS A 53 -8.05 0.25 0.35
C HIS A 53 -7.99 1.78 0.21
N ALA A 54 -9.13 2.45 0.14
CA ALA A 54 -9.19 3.92 0.11
C ALA A 54 -8.91 4.53 1.51
N LEU A 55 -7.65 4.43 1.96
CA LEU A 55 -7.16 4.97 3.22
C LEU A 55 -6.04 6.00 2.97
N GLN A 56 -5.87 6.94 3.89
CA GLN A 56 -4.72 7.85 3.93
C GLN A 56 -3.51 7.11 4.53
N LEU A 57 -2.99 6.15 3.78
CA LEU A 57 -1.90 5.28 4.18
C LEU A 57 -1.03 4.97 2.96
N THR A 58 0.28 5.07 3.13
CA THR A 58 1.28 4.68 2.13
C THR A 58 2.47 4.02 2.83
N VAL A 59 3.14 3.12 2.14
CA VAL A 59 4.46 2.60 2.52
C VAL A 59 5.49 3.07 1.51
N ILE A 60 6.70 3.32 1.98
CA ILE A 60 7.83 3.77 1.15
C ILE A 60 9.09 3.13 1.72
N ASP A 61 9.96 2.63 0.85
CA ASP A 61 11.27 2.11 1.19
C ASP A 61 12.32 2.71 0.26
N VAL A 62 13.15 3.60 0.81
CA VAL A 62 14.20 4.35 0.10
C VAL A 62 15.60 3.84 0.44
N ARG A 63 15.72 2.61 0.96
CA ARG A 63 17.02 1.97 1.11
C ARG A 63 17.67 1.82 -0.27
N GLU A 64 18.99 1.90 -0.33
CA GLU A 64 19.72 1.65 -1.57
C GLU A 64 19.33 0.27 -2.15
N ALA A 65 19.11 0.22 -3.46
CA ALA A 65 18.98 -1.04 -4.16
C ALA A 65 20.23 -1.85 -3.83
N ARG A 66 20.05 -3.02 -3.23
CA ARG A 66 21.19 -3.91 -2.98
C ARG A 66 21.68 -4.37 -4.34
N ASP A 67 22.95 -4.08 -4.64
CA ASP A 67 23.66 -4.57 -5.82
C ASP A 67 23.56 -6.09 -6.00
#